data_AF-A0A920T432-F1
#
_entry.id   AF-A0A920T432-F1
#
_cell.length_a   1.000
_cell.length_b   1.000
_cell.length_c   1.000
_cell.angle_alpha   90.00
_cell.angle_beta   90.00
_cell.angle_gamma   90.00
#
_symmetry.space_group_name_H-M   'P 1'
#
loop_
_entity.id
_entity.type
_entity.pdbx_description
1 polymer ?
#
loop_
_entity_poly.entity_id
_entity_poly.type
_entity_poly.pdbx_seq_one_letter_code
_entity_poly.pdbx_strand_id
1 'polypeptide(L)' 'MVNKTIQSTMRMGAEGIRINVAGRLGGVEIARSEKFSDGSVPFHTLRADIDYALTEAHTQYGVIGIKVWICRGIFS' A
#
# COMPACT_ATOMS: atom_id res chain seq x y z
N MET A 1 0.54 -6.76 10.98
CA MET A 1 1.78 -6.15 10.44
C MET A 1 1.48 -4.91 9.61
N VAL A 2 0.54 -4.96 8.65
CA VAL A 2 0.17 -3.81 7.78
C VAL A 2 -0.14 -2.53 8.57
N ASN A 3 -0.95 -2.62 9.63
CA ASN A 3 -1.24 -1.46 10.49
C ASN A 3 0.01 -0.86 11.14
N LYS A 4 1.01 -1.67 11.50
CA LYS A 4 2.27 -1.17 12.07
C LYS A 4 3.07 -0.38 11.02
N THR A 5 3.10 -0.87 9.78
CA THR A 5 3.78 -0.19 8.65
C THR A 5 3.13 1.14 8.33
N ILE A 6 1.79 1.18 8.30
CA ILE A 6 1.01 2.41 8.10
C ILE A 6 1.34 3.43 9.19
N GLN A 7 1.22 3.04 10.45
CA GLN A 7 1.51 3.92 11.59
C GLN A 7 2.96 4.43 11.59
N SER A 8 3.92 3.58 11.23
CA SER A 8 5.32 3.99 11.09
C SER A 8 5.50 5.01 9.97
N THR A 9 4.85 4.83 8.82
CA THR A 9 4.98 5.72 7.67
C THR A 9 4.36 7.09 7.95
N MET A 10 3.17 7.11 8.55
CA MET A 10 2.54 8.36 8.99
C MET A 10 3.40 9.11 10.01
N ARG A 11 4.03 8.38 10.96
CA ARG A 11 4.98 8.98 11.92
C ARG A 11 6.24 9.57 11.27
N MET A 12 6.65 9.06 10.11
CA MET A 12 7.78 9.59 9.34
C MET A 12 7.43 10.87 8.56
N GLY A 13 6.19 11.37 8.66
CA GLY A 13 5.77 12.62 8.04
C GLY A 13 5.13 12.46 6.66
N ALA A 14 4.73 11.25 6.27
CA ALA A 14 3.90 11.09 5.07
C ALA A 14 2.52 11.73 5.29
N GLU A 15 1.99 12.39 4.26
CA GLU A 15 0.62 12.95 4.28
C GLU A 15 -0.44 11.85 4.14
N GLY A 16 -0.08 10.76 3.47
CA GLY A 16 -0.93 9.58 3.38
C GLY A 16 -0.21 8.36 2.85
N ILE A 17 -0.78 7.19 3.12
CA ILE A 17 -0.34 5.90 2.63
C ILE A 17 -1.54 5.06 2.20
N ARG A 18 -1.38 4.32 1.10
CA ARG A 18 -2.32 3.29 0.68
C ARG A 18 -1.55 2.00 0.38
N ILE A 19 -2.04 0.88 0.88
CA ILE A 19 -1.47 -0.45 0.66
C ILE A 19 -2.60 -1.35 0.15
N ASN A 20 -2.42 -1.95 -1.01
CA ASN A 20 -3.29 -3.00 -1.52
C ASN A 20 -2.51 -4.30 -1.59
N VAL A 21 -3.05 -5.35 -0.97
CA VAL A 21 -2.47 -6.69 -0.98
C VAL A 21 -3.47 -7.63 -1.66
N ALA A 22 -3.03 -8.34 -2.69
CA ALA A 22 -3.89 -9.22 -3.48
C ALA A 22 -3.25 -10.60 -3.65
N GLY A 23 -4.03 -11.65 -3.45
CA GLY A 23 -3.57 -13.04 -3.61
C GLY A 23 -4.28 -13.99 -2.65
N ARG A 24 -3.71 -15.18 -2.47
CA ARG A 24 -4.21 -16.19 -1.52
C ARG A 24 -3.79 -15.87 -0.09
N LEU A 25 -4.37 -14.81 0.46
CA LEU A 25 -3.98 -14.23 1.75
C LEU A 25 -4.22 -15.23 2.90
N GLY A 26 -3.15 -15.61 3.60
CA GLY A 26 -3.24 -16.57 4.70
C GLY A 26 -3.41 -18.03 4.28
N GLY A 27 -3.10 -18.38 3.03
CA GLY A 27 -3.15 -19.77 2.54
C GLY A 27 -4.54 -20.26 2.13
N VAL A 28 -5.54 -19.38 2.11
CA VAL A 28 -6.90 -19.72 1.68
C VAL A 28 -6.96 -20.08 0.19
N GLU A 29 -7.91 -20.92 -0.21
CA GLU A 29 -8.07 -21.34 -1.61
C GLU A 29 -8.48 -20.20 -2.55
N ILE A 30 -9.27 -19.25 -2.06
CA ILE A 30 -9.83 -18.16 -2.87
C ILE A 30 -8.97 -16.91 -2.71
N ALA A 31 -8.44 -16.38 -3.82
CA ALA A 31 -7.69 -15.13 -3.80
C ALA A 31 -8.59 -13.95 -3.41
N ARG A 32 -8.06 -13.07 -2.54
CA ARG A 32 -8.75 -11.85 -2.08
C ARG A 32 -7.83 -10.65 -2.22
N SER A 33 -8.44 -9.47 -2.28
CA SER A 33 -7.73 -8.20 -2.26
C SER A 33 -8.14 -7.42 -1.03
N GLU A 34 -7.18 -7.11 -0.16
CA GLU A 34 -7.37 -6.26 1.01
C GLU A 34 -6.72 -4.91 0.75
N LYS A 35 -7.41 -3.85 1.16
CA LYS A 35 -6.97 -2.47 1.00
C LYS A 35 -6.88 -1.82 2.36
N PHE A 36 -5.78 -1.12 2.58
CA PHE A 36 -5.52 -0.38 3.81
C PHE A 36 -5.07 1.02 3.43
N SER A 37 -5.55 2.04 4.12
CA SER A 37 -5.14 3.42 3.87
C SER A 37 -5.24 4.27 5.12
N ASP A 38 -4.37 5.26 5.20
CA ASP A 38 -4.39 6.30 6.24
C ASP A 38 -3.92 7.63 5.60
N GLY A 39 -4.46 8.75 6.07
CA GLY A 39 -4.18 10.07 5.47
C GLY A 39 -4.70 10.26 4.03
N SER A 40 -4.10 11.23 3.32
CA SER A 40 -4.53 11.68 1.99
C SER A 40 -3.65 11.10 0.87
N VAL A 41 -4.25 10.38 -0.09
CA VAL A 41 -3.57 9.86 -1.29
C VAL A 41 -4.41 10.16 -2.54
N PRO A 42 -4.25 11.34 -3.17
CA PRO A 42 -5.10 11.78 -4.27
C PRO A 42 -4.60 11.27 -5.64
N PHE A 43 -5.36 10.38 -6.28
CA PHE A 43 -5.00 9.78 -7.57
C PHE A 43 -5.22 10.70 -8.79
N HIS A 44 -6.05 11.71 -8.66
CA HIS A 44 -6.40 12.62 -9.76
C HIS A 44 -5.64 13.96 -9.69
N THR A 45 -4.80 14.15 -8.66
CA THR A 45 -4.00 15.36 -8.49
C THR A 45 -2.61 15.13 -9.06
N LEU A 46 -2.37 15.55 -10.30
CA LEU A 46 -1.08 15.36 -10.98
C LEU A 46 0.10 16.03 -10.26
N ARG A 47 -0.16 17.09 -9.48
CA ARG A 47 0.86 17.79 -8.70
C ARG A 47 1.19 17.11 -7.35
N ALA A 48 0.47 16.06 -6.98
CA ALA A 48 0.76 15.33 -5.75
C ALA A 48 2.05 14.50 -5.93
N ASP A 49 2.96 14.62 -4.97
CA ASP A 49 4.15 13.80 -4.87
C ASP A 49 3.77 12.44 -4.27
N ILE A 50 3.55 11.47 -5.16
CA ILE A 50 3.13 10.12 -4.80
C ILE A 50 4.18 9.13 -5.29
N ASP A 51 4.87 8.48 -4.34
CA ASP A 51 5.70 7.31 -4.63
C ASP A 51 4.83 6.07 -4.75
N TYR A 52 5.04 5.30 -5.81
CA TYR A 52 4.39 4.01 -6.04
C TYR A 52 5.42 2.89 -6.13
N ALA A 53 5.14 1.79 -5.45
CA ALA A 53 5.90 0.56 -5.57
C ALA A 53 4.98 -0.66 -5.71
N LEU A 54 5.35 -1.56 -6.62
CA LEU A 54 4.76 -2.89 -6.75
C LEU A 54 5.83 -3.92 -6.39
N THR A 55 5.48 -4.85 -5.52
CA THR A 55 6.33 -6.00 -5.18
C THR A 55 5.50 -7.26 -5.07
N GLU A 56 6.15 -8.40 -5.27
CA GLU A 56 5.54 -9.72 -5.24
C GLU A 56 6.18 -10.54 -4.12
N ALA A 57 5.35 -11.21 -3.33
CA ALA A 57 5.78 -12.15 -2.31
C ALA A 57 5.45 -13.57 -2.76
N HIS A 58 6.49 -14.40 -2.93
CA HIS A 58 6.33 -15.81 -3.26
C HIS A 58 6.06 -16.59 -1.98
N THR A 59 4.91 -17.26 -1.93
CA THR A 59 4.52 -18.14 -0.84
C THR A 59 4.32 -19.56 -1.36
N GLN A 60 4.25 -20.54 -0.46
CA GLN A 60 4.01 -21.93 -0.85
C GLN A 60 2.68 -22.13 -1.59
N TYR A 61 1.71 -21.23 -1.38
CA TYR A 61 0.37 -21.31 -1.96
C TYR A 61 0.18 -20.42 -3.20
N GLY A 62 1.25 -19.78 -3.68
CA GLY A 62 1.25 -18.90 -4.85
C GLY A 62 1.88 -17.54 -4.58
N VAL A 63 1.63 -16.59 -5.49
CA VAL A 63 2.19 -15.24 -5.44
C VAL A 63 1.19 -14.27 -4.82
N ILE A 64 1.66 -13.41 -3.92
CA ILE A 64 0.91 -12.31 -3.33
C ILE A 64 1.46 -10.99 -3.90
N GLY A 65 0.62 -10.23 -4.59
CA GLY A 65 0.96 -8.89 -5.08
C GLY A 65 0.72 -7.84 -4.01
N ILE A 66 1.72 -6.99 -3.77
CA ILE A 66 1.67 -5.89 -2.81
C ILE A 66 1.91 -4.59 -3.57
N LYS A 67 0.93 -3.69 -3.56
CA LYS A 67 0.99 -2.36 -4.16
C LYS A 67 0.94 -1.31 -3.07
N VAL A 68 1.89 -0.39 -3.06
CA VAL A 68 2.01 0.66 -2.05
C VAL A 68 2.07 2.01 -2.73
N TRP A 69 1.33 2.97 -2.19
CA TRP A 69 1.38 4.39 -2.54
C TRP A 69 1.70 5.20 -1.27
N ILE A 70 2.66 6.11 -1.35
CA ILE A 70 3.00 7.03 -0.25
C ILE A 70 2.91 8.45 -0.81
N CYS A 71 2.06 9.27 -0.20
CA CYS A 71 1.92 10.69 -0.52
C CYS A 71 2.81 11.51 0.41
N ARG A 72 3.71 12.31 -0.16
CA ARG A 72 4.59 13.24 0.57
C ARG A 72 4.08 14.69 0.53
N GLY A 73 3.02 14.95 -0.22
CA GLY A 73 2.39 16.25 -0.35
C GLY A 73 2.27 16.69 -1.80
N ILE A 74 2.42 17.99 -2.05
CA ILE A 74 2.38 18.59 -3.40
C ILE A 74 3.79 19.08 -3.73
N PHE A 75 4.23 18.89 -4.98
CA PHE A 75 5.46 19.49 -5.46
C PHE A 75 5.34 21.02 -5.39
N SER A 76 6.16 21.65 -4.54
CA SER A 76 6.28 23.11 -4.41
C SER A 76 7.41 23.68 -5.26
#